data_AF-A0A1Q6X9E2-F1
#
_entry.id   AF-A0A1Q6X9E2-F1
#
_cell.length_a   1.000
_cell.length_b   1.000
_cell.length_c   1.000
_cell.angle_alpha   90.00
_cell.angle_beta   90.00
_cell.angle_gamma   90.00
#
_symmetry.space_group_name_H-M   'P 1'
#
loop_
_entity.id
_entity.type
_entity.pdbx_description
1 polymer ?
#
loop_
_entity_poly.entity_id
_entity_poly.type
_entity_poly.pdbx_seq_one_letter_code
_entity_poly.pdbx_strand_id
1 'polypeptide(L)'
;MVIAVAATLIPLTDKGRIRNTDFVNFYAGASIVHDGNGARLYRRETQDQALESILSEKSTRYYLHPPFEAAALAPMTRLGIERAFGCGRSSMSLC
;
A
#
# COMPACT_ATOMS: atom_id res chain seq x y z
N MET A 1 -33.80 -15.60 -25.14
CA MET A 1 -32.86 -15.69 -24.00
C MET A 1 -31.57 -15.01 -24.40
N VAL A 2 -31.28 -13.82 -23.86
CA VAL A 2 -30.00 -13.14 -24.07
C VAL A 2 -29.26 -13.27 -22.75
N ILE A 3 -28.26 -14.17 -22.70
CA ILE A 3 -27.33 -14.22 -21.58
C ILE A 3 -26.40 -13.02 -21.76
N ALA A 4 -26.76 -11.90 -21.13
CA ALA A 4 -25.87 -10.76 -21.01
C ALA A 4 -24.72 -11.20 -20.09
N VAL A 5 -23.58 -11.54 -20.70
CA VAL A 5 -22.34 -11.82 -20.01
C VAL A 5 -21.96 -10.58 -19.23
N ALA A 6 -22.19 -10.59 -17.91
CA ALA A 6 -21.79 -9.57 -16.96
C ALA A 6 -20.27 -9.62 -16.73
N ALA A 7 -19.49 -9.45 -17.80
CA ALA A 7 -18.03 -9.36 -17.77
C ALA A 7 -17.59 -7.92 -18.04
N THR A 8 -17.96 -6.99 -17.17
CA THR A 8 -17.45 -5.60 -17.15
C THR A 8 -17.69 -5.11 -15.73
N LEU A 9 -16.73 -4.92 -14.83
CA LEU A 9 -15.48 -4.19 -14.90
C LEU A 9 -14.68 -4.64 -13.67
N ILE A 10 -13.66 -5.46 -13.84
CA ILE A 10 -12.61 -5.55 -12.83
C ILE A 10 -11.80 -4.26 -13.00
N PRO A 11 -11.73 -3.35 -12.01
CA PRO A 11 -10.81 -2.23 -12.07
C PRO A 11 -9.41 -2.85 -12.16
N LEU A 12 -8.78 -2.76 -13.32
CA LEU A 12 -7.34 -2.91 -13.41
C LEU A 12 -6.78 -1.66 -12.76
N THR A 13 -6.64 -1.69 -11.44
CA THR A 13 -5.99 -0.63 -10.69
C THR A 13 -4.60 -0.42 -11.29
N ASP A 14 -4.22 0.84 -11.57
CA ASP A 14 -2.85 1.17 -11.99
C ASP A 14 -1.90 1.04 -10.79
N LYS A 15 -1.60 -0.21 -10.44
CA LYS A 15 -0.58 -0.60 -9.47
C LYS A 15 0.78 0.01 -9.83
N GLY A 16 1.02 0.32 -11.11
CA GLY A 16 2.26 0.91 -11.60
C GLY A 16 2.48 2.32 -11.06
N ARG A 17 1.42 3.14 -11.01
CA ARG A 17 1.55 4.51 -10.50
C ARG A 17 1.74 4.55 -8.99
N ILE A 18 0.99 3.75 -8.22
CA ILE A 18 1.16 3.64 -6.76
C ILE A 18 2.57 3.15 -6.43
N ARG A 19 3.07 2.12 -7.15
CA ARG A 19 4.43 1.56 -7.01
C ARG A 19 5.54 2.60 -7.09
N ASN A 20 5.35 3.67 -7.86
CA ASN A 20 6.36 4.69 -8.07
C ASN A 20 6.27 5.87 -7.11
N THR A 21 5.31 5.87 -6.20
CA THR A 21 5.18 6.92 -5.19
C THR A 21 5.98 6.60 -3.93
N ASP A 22 6.49 7.63 -3.26
CA ASP A 22 7.10 7.49 -1.93
C ASP A 22 6.09 7.00 -0.89
N PHE A 23 4.78 7.15 -1.15
CA PHE A 23 3.70 6.70 -0.27
C PHE A 23 3.79 5.21 0.05
N VAL A 24 4.29 4.37 -0.87
CA VAL A 24 4.47 2.94 -0.62
C VAL A 24 5.40 2.70 0.58
N ASN A 25 6.45 3.50 0.72
CA ASN A 25 7.43 3.35 1.80
C ASN A 25 6.81 3.78 3.13
N PHE A 26 6.03 4.87 3.14
CA PHE A 26 5.24 5.31 4.30
C PHE A 26 4.22 4.26 4.72
N TYR A 27 3.48 3.71 3.76
CA TYR A 27 2.48 2.67 3.99
C TYR A 27 3.11 1.38 4.53
N ALA A 28 4.28 1.00 3.99
CA ALA A 28 5.05 -0.14 4.51
C ALA A 28 5.50 0.10 5.96
N GLY A 29 6.08 1.26 6.26
CA GLY A 29 6.45 1.64 7.63
C GLY A 29 5.25 1.64 8.58
N ALA A 30 4.12 2.17 8.14
CA ALA A 30 2.87 2.18 8.89
C ALA A 30 2.32 0.77 9.14
N SER A 31 2.42 -0.14 8.16
CA SER A 31 2.03 -1.55 8.31
C SER A 31 2.87 -2.23 9.40
N ILE A 32 4.19 -1.99 9.41
CA ILE A 32 5.08 -2.56 10.42
C ILE A 32 4.70 -2.10 11.83
N VAL A 33 4.36 -0.81 11.99
CA VAL A 33 3.91 -0.25 13.27
C VAL A 33 2.53 -0.82 13.67
N HIS A 34 1.59 -0.89 12.72
CA HIS A 34 0.27 -1.46 12.93
C HIS A 34 0.33 -2.92 13.41
N ASP A 35 1.28 -3.70 12.88
CA ASP A 35 1.49 -5.12 13.22
C ASP A 35 2.23 -5.31 14.56
N GLY A 36 2.46 -4.22 15.31
CA GLY A 36 3.15 -4.23 16.60
C GLY A 36 4.67 -4.35 16.51
N ASN A 37 5.25 -4.31 15.29
CA ASN A 37 6.68 -4.48 15.04
C ASN A 37 7.45 -3.14 14.99
N GLY A 38 6.93 -2.07 15.59
CA GLY A 38 7.53 -0.73 15.55
C GLY A 38 8.99 -0.66 16.07
N ALA A 39 9.37 -1.52 17.02
CA ALA A 39 10.77 -1.62 17.48
C ALA A 39 11.74 -2.13 16.41
N ARG A 40 11.22 -2.77 15.36
CA ARG A 40 11.95 -3.31 14.21
C ARG A 40 11.69 -2.49 12.94
N LEU A 41 11.11 -1.30 13.05
CA LEU A 41 10.73 -0.45 11.91
C LEU A 41 11.88 -0.24 10.92
N TYR A 42 13.12 -0.09 11.40
CA TYR A 42 14.30 0.13 10.55
C TYR A 42 15.12 -1.13 10.26
N ARG A 43 14.60 -2.32 10.62
CA ARG A 43 15.24 -3.59 10.28
C ARG A 43 14.94 -3.90 8.82
N ARG A 44 15.99 -4.18 8.06
CA ARG A 44 15.89 -4.48 6.62
C ARG A 44 14.92 -5.63 6.38
N GLU A 45 15.01 -6.69 7.16
CA GLU A 45 14.20 -7.89 6.99
C GLU A 45 12.71 -7.59 7.17
N THR A 46 12.37 -6.74 8.14
CA THR A 46 10.98 -6.34 8.43
C THR A 46 10.43 -5.43 7.33
N GLN A 47 11.26 -4.54 6.79
CA GLN A 47 10.85 -3.69 5.66
C GLN A 47 10.74 -4.46 4.35
N ASP A 48 11.65 -5.40 4.08
CA ASP A 48 11.59 -6.27 2.90
C ASP A 48 10.27 -7.06 2.90
N GLN A 49 9.90 -7.67 4.04
CA GLN A 49 8.64 -8.39 4.19
C GLN A 49 7.41 -7.50 3.94
N ALA A 50 7.40 -6.30 4.54
CA ALA A 50 6.29 -5.36 4.35
C ALA A 50 6.17 -4.92 2.89
N LEU A 51 7.27 -4.50 2.26
CA LEU A 51 7.29 -4.05 0.87
C LEU A 51 6.91 -5.18 -0.11
N GLU A 52 7.41 -6.40 0.10
CA GLU A 52 7.07 -7.56 -0.73
C GLU A 52 5.59 -7.90 -0.63
N SER A 53 4.98 -7.80 0.56
CA SER A 53 3.55 -8.03 0.74
C SER A 53 2.67 -7.01 -0.01
N ILE A 54 3.15 -5.78 -0.18
CA ILE A 54 2.42 -4.68 -0.83
C ILE A 54 2.63 -4.71 -2.34
N LEU A 55 3.88 -4.84 -2.78
CA LEU A 55 4.27 -4.68 -4.19
C LEU A 55 4.30 -6.01 -4.96
N SER A 56 4.30 -7.14 -4.25
CA SER A 56 4.54 -8.49 -4.83
C SER A 56 5.88 -8.61 -5.57
N GLU A 57 6.85 -7.74 -5.24
CA GLU A 57 8.21 -7.73 -5.76
C GLU A 57 9.18 -7.19 -4.70
N LYS A 58 10.48 -7.44 -4.89
CA LYS A 58 11.51 -6.84 -4.04
C LYS A 58 11.69 -5.35 -4.37
N SER A 59 11.60 -4.51 -3.35
CA SER A 59 11.91 -3.09 -3.42
C SER A 59 12.94 -2.72 -2.35
N THR A 60 13.85 -1.82 -2.70
CA THR A 60 14.87 -1.27 -1.77
C THR A 60 14.53 0.13 -1.29
N ARG A 61 13.31 0.60 -1.60
CA ARG A 61 12.81 1.91 -1.17
C ARG A 61 12.31 1.81 0.28
N TYR A 62 13.25 1.91 1.19
CA TYR A 62 13.01 1.74 2.62
C TYR A 62 12.41 2.99 3.26
N TYR A 63 11.62 2.77 4.33
CA TYR A 63 11.14 3.81 5.21
C TYR A 63 12.29 4.35 6.06
N LEU A 64 12.55 5.66 5.94
CA LEU A 64 13.64 6.37 6.62
C LEU A 64 13.17 7.61 7.40
N HIS A 65 11.87 7.70 7.66
CA HIS A 65 11.24 8.84 8.31
C HIS A 65 11.12 8.64 9.83
N PRO A 66 10.86 9.70 10.61
CA PRO A 66 10.62 9.58 12.04
C PRO A 66 9.48 8.58 12.36
N PRO A 67 9.57 7.82 13.47
CA PRO A 67 8.63 6.72 13.74
C PRO A 67 7.19 7.20 14.00
N PHE A 68 7.00 8.46 14.40
CA PHE A 68 5.67 9.03 14.64
C PHE A 68 4.86 9.20 13.35
N GLU A 69 5.50 9.38 12.18
CA GLU A 69 4.79 9.50 10.90
C GLU A 69 4.17 8.16 10.51
N ALA A 70 4.93 7.06 10.65
CA ALA A 70 4.40 5.70 10.51
C ALA A 70 3.29 5.40 11.53
N ALA A 71 3.44 5.83 12.78
CA ALA A 71 2.41 5.63 13.80
C ALA A 71 1.12 6.41 13.49
N ALA A 72 1.23 7.63 12.97
CA ALA A 72 0.07 8.42 12.56
C ALA A 72 -0.69 7.77 11.38
N LEU A 73 0.03 7.12 10.47
CA LEU A 73 -0.55 6.43 9.32
C LEU A 73 -1.01 4.99 9.62
N ALA A 74 -0.57 4.39 10.73
CA ALA A 74 -0.87 3.00 11.10
C ALA A 74 -2.38 2.64 11.09
N PRO A 75 -3.32 3.49 11.53
CA PRO A 75 -4.75 3.15 11.44
C PRO A 75 -5.26 3.01 9.99
N MET A 76 -4.64 3.72 9.03
CA MET A 76 -5.05 3.70 7.63
C MET A 76 -4.66 2.42 6.91
N THR A 77 -3.70 1.64 7.42
CA THR A 77 -3.27 0.38 6.78
C THR A 77 -4.34 -0.72 6.82
N ARG A 78 -5.40 -0.52 7.62
CA ARG A 78 -6.63 -1.35 7.57
C ARG A 78 -7.38 -1.18 6.26
N LEU A 79 -7.21 -0.04 5.60
CA LEU A 79 -7.68 0.21 4.26
C LEU A 79 -6.53 -0.19 3.33
N GLY A 80 -6.69 -1.26 2.55
CA GLY A 80 -5.64 -1.68 1.61
C GLY A 80 -5.10 -0.52 0.79
N ILE A 81 -3.81 -0.58 0.40
CA ILE A 81 -3.01 0.56 -0.07
C ILE A 81 -3.70 1.49 -1.08
N GLU A 82 -4.48 0.95 -2.01
CA GLU A 82 -5.23 1.72 -3.01
C GLU A 82 -6.21 2.70 -2.35
N ARG A 83 -6.95 2.23 -1.34
CA ARG A 83 -7.92 3.06 -0.60
C ARG A 83 -7.21 4.05 0.32
N ALA A 84 -6.11 3.64 0.95
CA ALA A 84 -5.32 4.53 1.81
C ALA A 84 -4.67 5.68 1.02
N PHE A 85 -4.27 5.43 -0.24
CA PHE A 85 -3.77 6.46 -1.14
C PHE A 85 -4.88 7.42 -1.63
N GLY A 86 -6.15 7.11 -1.38
CA GLY A 86 -7.29 7.87 -1.90
C GLY A 86 -7.72 7.45 -3.31
N CYS A 87 -7.25 6.30 -3.80
CA CYS A 87 -7.73 5.69 -5.03
C CYS A 87 -9.09 5.02 -4.77
N GLY A 88 -10.13 5.84 -4.67
CA GLY A 88 -11.51 5.44 -4.46
C GLY A 88 -12.32 5.36 -5.75
N ARG A 89 -13.50 4.73 -5.67
CA ARG A 89 -14.43 4.46 -6.78
C ARG A 89 -14.82 5.70 -7.62
N SER A 90 -14.69 6.92 -7.08
CA SER A 90 -14.98 8.18 -7.78
C SER A 90 -13.76 8.83 -8.46
N SER A 91 -12.54 8.38 -8.18
CA SER A 91 -11.28 8.97 -8.68
C SER A 91 -10.53 8.05 -9.64
N MET A 92 -11.21 7.03 -10.17
CA MET A 92 -10.65 5.99 -11.05
C MET A 92 -10.23 6.46 -12.45
N SER A 93 -10.48 7.73 -12.81
CA SER A 93 -9.92 8.35 -14.03
C SER A 93 -8.59 9.05 -13.76
N LEU A 94 -8.24 9.22 -12.49
CA LEU A 94 -7.05 9.90 -12.02
C LEU A 94 -6.12 8.95 -11.30
N CYS A 95 -6.42 7.65 -11.22
CA CYS A 95 -5.52 6.52 -11.00
C CYS A 95 -5.58 5.65 -12.26
#